data_AF-A0A162QMJ5-F1
#
_entry.id   AF-A0A162QMJ5-F1
#
_cell.length_a   1.000
_cell.length_b   1.000
_cell.length_c   1.000
_cell.angle_alpha   90.00
_cell.angle_beta   90.00
_cell.angle_gamma   90.00
#
_symmetry.space_group_name_H-M   'P 1'
#
loop_
_entity.id
_entity.type
_entity.pdbx_description
1 polymer ?
#
loop_
_entity_poly.entity_id
_entity_poly.type
_entity_poly.pdbx_seq_one_letter_code
_entity_poly.pdbx_strand_id
1 'polypeptide(L)'
;MDEKTVNTTNTEATREVTNDLLIKFNKPYVFEGQSYTEIDLSSIENISTKDLVAVDKLFYQTGNIAPSSEMSLAYACIVASKAAGKPLEFFNQLPAKEGIKVKTAVVSFLYN
;
A
#
# COMPACT_ATOMS: atom_id res chain seq x y z
N MET A 1 4.33 -17.01 -55.91
CA MET A 1 3.07 -16.96 -55.15
C MET A 1 3.05 -18.27 -54.41
N ASP A 2 3.28 -18.32 -53.10
CA ASP A 2 2.77 -17.44 -52.03
C ASP A 2 3.83 -17.32 -50.90
N GLU A 3 4.34 -16.12 -50.59
CA GLU A 3 3.96 -15.23 -49.47
C GLU A 3 4.30 -15.85 -48.07
N LYS A 4 5.53 -15.71 -47.56
CA LYS A 4 6.10 -14.63 -46.71
C LYS A 4 5.36 -14.36 -45.39
N THR A 5 5.93 -14.90 -44.30
CA THR A 5 6.22 -14.27 -42.96
C THR A 5 4.99 -13.74 -42.17
N VAL A 6 4.81 -14.00 -40.88
CA VAL A 6 5.52 -13.37 -39.74
C VAL A 6 5.11 -14.09 -38.45
N ASN A 7 6.10 -14.55 -37.68
CA ASN A 7 5.96 -14.87 -36.26
C ASN A 7 5.85 -13.55 -35.49
N THR A 8 4.77 -13.36 -34.73
CA THR A 8 4.68 -12.28 -33.74
C THR A 8 4.72 -12.89 -32.34
N THR A 9 5.92 -12.94 -31.78
CA THR A 9 6.13 -13.08 -30.34
C THR A 9 5.67 -11.78 -29.68
N ASN A 10 4.49 -11.81 -29.06
CA ASN A 10 4.12 -10.82 -28.05
C ASN A 10 4.88 -11.13 -26.77
N THR A 11 6.14 -10.71 -26.74
CA THR A 11 6.85 -10.47 -25.48
C THR A 11 6.28 -9.19 -24.92
N GLU A 12 5.25 -9.30 -24.08
CA GLU A 12 4.81 -8.20 -23.24
C GLU A 12 6.00 -7.76 -22.40
N ALA A 13 6.38 -6.50 -22.58
CA ALA A 13 7.40 -5.85 -21.80
C ALA A 13 7.00 -5.93 -20.33
N THR A 14 7.68 -6.77 -19.57
CA THR A 14 7.70 -6.73 -18.12
C THR A 14 8.16 -5.34 -17.73
N ARG A 15 7.21 -4.44 -17.45
CA ARG A 15 7.49 -3.27 -16.64
C ARG A 15 8.06 -3.85 -15.35
N GLU A 16 9.32 -3.57 -15.06
CA GLU A 16 9.83 -3.68 -13.71
C GLU A 16 9.03 -2.67 -12.89
N VAL A 17 7.84 -3.10 -12.45
CA VAL A 17 7.14 -2.48 -11.35
C VAL A 17 8.06 -2.75 -10.19
N THR A 18 8.89 -1.77 -9.84
CA THR A 18 9.48 -1.69 -8.52
C THR A 18 8.35 -2.04 -7.57
N ASN A 19 8.50 -3.15 -6.83
CA ASN A 19 7.44 -3.69 -5.99
C ASN A 19 7.31 -2.78 -4.75
N ASP A 20 6.97 -1.51 -4.99
CA ASP A 20 6.91 -0.40 -4.03
C ASP A 20 5.82 -0.65 -2.98
N LEU A 21 4.95 -1.62 -3.26
CA LEU A 21 3.89 -2.10 -2.39
C LEU A 21 4.35 -3.26 -1.48
N LEU A 22 5.48 -3.91 -1.74
CA LEU A 22 6.10 -4.86 -0.81
C LEU A 22 7.12 -4.15 0.08
N ILE A 23 6.68 -3.77 1.28
CA ILE A 23 7.48 -2.98 2.21
C ILE A 23 8.30 -3.92 3.09
N LYS A 24 9.60 -3.99 2.81
CA LYS A 24 10.56 -4.71 3.65
C LYS A 24 11.00 -3.88 4.84
N PHE A 25 10.93 -4.47 6.02
CA PHE A 25 11.38 -3.85 7.26
C PHE A 25 12.89 -3.93 7.41
N ASN A 26 13.47 -2.90 8.02
CA ASN A 26 14.90 -2.91 8.31
C ASN A 26 15.25 -3.89 9.44
N LYS A 27 14.29 -4.16 10.34
CA LYS A 27 14.41 -5.12 11.45
C LYS A 27 13.08 -5.85 11.61
N PRO A 28 13.08 -7.09 12.12
CA PRO A 28 11.85 -7.79 12.44
C PRO A 28 11.00 -6.98 13.44
N TYR A 29 9.71 -6.88 13.16
CA TYR A 29 8.71 -6.21 13.97
C TYR A 29 7.81 -7.27 14.60
N VAL A 30 7.67 -7.27 15.92
CA VAL A 30 6.81 -8.22 16.63
C VAL A 30 5.48 -7.58 16.96
N PHE A 31 4.39 -8.21 16.54
CA PHE A 31 3.02 -7.82 16.84
C PHE A 31 2.24 -9.06 17.25
N GLU A 32 1.54 -9.00 18.40
CA GLU A 32 0.73 -10.12 18.93
C GLU A 32 1.49 -11.48 18.99
N GLY A 33 2.79 -11.42 19.32
CA GLY A 33 3.65 -12.61 19.41
C GLY A 33 4.14 -13.17 18.07
N GLN A 34 3.77 -12.55 16.95
CA GLN A 34 4.24 -12.92 15.61
C GLN A 34 5.30 -11.93 15.12
N SER A 35 6.36 -12.45 14.51
CA SER A 35 7.43 -11.62 13.91
C SER A 35 7.16 -11.41 12.43
N TYR A 36 7.17 -10.15 12.01
CA TYR A 36 7.00 -9.70 10.64
C TYR A 36 8.29 -9.07 10.13
N THR A 37 8.67 -9.38 8.90
CA THR A 37 9.82 -8.76 8.22
C THR A 37 9.39 -7.86 7.06
N GLU A 38 8.13 -7.92 6.68
CA GLU A 38 7.58 -7.16 5.56
C GLU A 38 6.05 -7.02 5.67
N ILE A 39 5.50 -6.08 4.89
CA ILE A 39 4.06 -5.93 4.64
C ILE A 39 3.86 -5.92 3.14
N ASP A 40 2.89 -6.69 2.67
CA ASP A 40 2.40 -6.62 1.30
C ASP A 40 1.16 -5.70 1.24
N LEU A 41 1.27 -4.63 0.45
CA LEU A 41 0.19 -3.68 0.16
C LEU A 41 -0.32 -3.79 -1.28
N SER A 42 0.07 -4.81 -2.05
CA SER A 42 -0.37 -5.01 -3.45
C SER A 42 -1.90 -4.97 -3.61
N SER A 43 -2.63 -5.41 -2.60
CA SER A 43 -4.10 -5.37 -2.57
C SER A 43 -4.70 -3.96 -2.47
N ILE A 44 -3.88 -2.90 -2.39
CA ILE A 44 -4.34 -1.51 -2.46
C ILE A 44 -5.01 -1.19 -3.81
N GLU A 45 -4.67 -1.93 -4.87
CA GLU A 45 -5.33 -1.84 -6.19
C GLU A 45 -6.83 -2.17 -6.14
N ASN A 46 -7.27 -2.91 -5.12
CA ASN A 46 -8.67 -3.28 -4.91
C ASN A 46 -9.43 -2.27 -4.03
N ILE A 47 -8.79 -1.20 -3.58
CA ILE A 47 -9.44 -0.16 -2.78
C ILE A 47 -10.32 0.70 -3.68
N SER A 48 -11.62 0.69 -3.41
CA SER A 48 -12.60 1.48 -4.16
C SER A 48 -12.74 2.90 -3.61
N THR A 49 -13.34 3.82 -4.38
CA THR A 49 -13.70 5.16 -3.88
C THR A 49 -14.61 5.09 -2.66
N LYS A 50 -15.52 4.10 -2.58
CA LYS A 50 -16.37 3.87 -1.41
C LYS A 50 -15.53 3.56 -0.16
N ASP A 51 -14.45 2.82 -0.33
CA ASP A 51 -13.54 2.50 0.75
C ASP A 51 -12.77 3.75 1.20
N LEU A 52 -12.26 4.57 0.29
CA LEU A 52 -11.58 5.83 0.64
C LEU A 52 -12.51 6.77 1.42
N VAL A 53 -13.79 6.87 1.04
CA VAL A 53 -14.79 7.63 1.82
C VAL A 53 -14.98 7.04 3.23
N ALA A 54 -14.91 5.71 3.39
CA ALA A 54 -14.96 5.08 4.70
C ALA A 54 -13.68 5.35 5.51
N VAL A 55 -12.51 5.38 4.85
CA VAL A 55 -11.24 5.77 5.45
C VAL A 55 -11.29 7.20 5.97
N ASP A 56 -11.78 8.17 5.18
CA ASP A 56 -11.94 9.56 5.62
C ASP A 56 -12.84 9.67 6.85
N LYS A 57 -13.99 8.98 6.83
CA LYS A 57 -14.89 8.95 7.98
C LYS A 57 -14.18 8.43 9.23
N LEU A 58 -13.45 7.31 9.11
CA LEU A 58 -12.72 6.72 10.22
C LEU A 58 -11.58 7.64 10.70
N PHE A 59 -10.88 8.31 9.79
CA PHE A 59 -9.84 9.28 10.10
C PHE A 59 -10.36 10.40 11.02
N TYR A 60 -11.50 11.00 10.68
CA TYR A 60 -12.10 12.05 11.52
C TYR A 60 -12.75 11.48 12.79
N GLN A 61 -13.37 10.30 12.74
CA GLN A 61 -13.96 9.64 13.92
C GLN A 61 -12.93 9.30 14.99
N THR A 62 -11.69 9.00 14.58
CA THR A 62 -10.56 8.74 15.50
C THR A 62 -9.91 10.02 16.04
N GLY A 63 -10.49 11.20 15.75
CA GLY A 63 -10.04 12.49 16.26
C GLY A 63 -8.88 13.10 15.49
N ASN A 64 -8.50 12.54 14.33
CA ASN A 64 -7.44 13.11 13.50
C ASN A 64 -7.95 14.34 12.76
N ILE A 65 -7.06 15.33 12.60
CA ILE A 65 -7.30 16.54 11.82
C ILE A 65 -6.06 16.78 10.97
N ALA A 66 -6.24 16.96 9.66
CA ALA A 66 -5.17 17.29 8.73
C ALA A 66 -5.70 18.21 7.62
N PRO A 67 -4.86 19.12 7.07
CA PRO A 67 -5.24 19.94 5.90
C PRO A 67 -5.52 19.12 4.64
N SER A 68 -4.85 17.97 4.48
CA SER A 68 -5.16 16.92 3.51
C SER A 68 -5.01 15.58 4.23
N SER A 69 -6.12 14.86 4.36
CA SER A 69 -6.15 13.57 5.04
C SER A 69 -5.28 12.57 4.27
N GLU A 70 -5.34 12.58 2.94
CA GLU A 70 -4.62 11.67 2.03
C GLU A 70 -3.09 11.74 2.20
N MET A 71 -2.57 12.89 2.61
CA MET A 71 -1.14 13.12 2.87
C MET A 71 -0.71 12.85 4.31
N SER A 72 -1.64 12.47 5.19
CA SER A 72 -1.35 12.21 6.60
C SER A 72 -0.85 10.78 6.84
N LEU A 73 -0.04 10.59 7.89
CA LEU A 73 0.40 9.25 8.28
C LEU A 73 -0.77 8.39 8.77
N ALA A 74 -1.68 8.97 9.56
CA ALA A 74 -2.81 8.24 10.13
C ALA A 74 -3.76 7.72 9.03
N TYR A 75 -4.07 8.53 8.02
CA TYR A 75 -4.87 8.09 6.88
C TYR A 75 -4.19 6.95 6.12
N ALA A 76 -2.90 7.09 5.84
CA ALA A 76 -2.14 6.04 5.17
C ALA A 76 -2.13 4.71 5.96
N CYS A 77 -2.02 4.76 7.30
CA CYS A 77 -2.15 3.58 8.14
C CYS A 77 -3.53 2.91 8.04
N ILE A 78 -4.61 3.70 7.93
CA ILE A 78 -5.97 3.17 7.77
C ILE A 78 -6.14 2.51 6.38
N VAL A 79 -5.65 3.15 5.32
CA VAL A 79 -5.65 2.55 3.97
C VAL A 79 -4.84 1.25 3.95
N ALA A 80 -3.63 1.28 4.51
CA ALA A 80 -2.74 0.12 4.58
C ALA A 80 -3.34 -1.02 5.42
N SER A 81 -4.06 -0.71 6.50
CA SER A 81 -4.83 -1.67 7.28
C SER A 81 -5.84 -2.41 6.43
N LYS A 82 -6.59 -1.66 5.60
CA LYS A 82 -7.57 -2.25 4.70
C LYS A 82 -6.92 -3.06 3.58
N ALA A 83 -5.82 -2.58 3.00
CA ALA A 83 -5.10 -3.27 1.93
C ALA A 83 -4.42 -4.57 2.40
N ALA A 84 -3.72 -4.54 3.54
CA ALA A 84 -3.01 -5.70 4.07
C ALA A 84 -3.90 -6.69 4.85
N GLY A 85 -5.16 -6.32 5.12
CA GLY A 85 -6.06 -7.09 5.98
C GLY A 85 -5.56 -7.23 7.42
N LYS A 86 -4.82 -6.23 7.92
CA LYS A 86 -4.24 -6.21 9.28
C LYS A 86 -4.92 -5.14 10.13
N PRO A 87 -5.05 -5.31 11.45
CA PRO A 87 -5.68 -4.32 12.32
C PRO A 87 -4.93 -2.98 12.28
N LEU A 88 -5.63 -1.87 12.52
CA LEU A 88 -5.01 -0.54 12.50
C LEU A 88 -3.89 -0.42 13.55
N GLU A 89 -4.04 -1.11 14.68
CA GLU A 89 -3.08 -1.22 15.76
C GLU A 89 -1.74 -1.79 15.29
N PHE A 90 -1.75 -2.70 14.31
CA PHE A 90 -0.54 -3.22 13.70
C PHE A 90 0.31 -2.10 13.11
N PHE A 91 -0.33 -1.14 12.43
CA PHE A 91 0.33 -0.01 11.78
C PHE A 91 0.71 1.09 12.79
N ASN A 92 -0.13 1.32 13.80
CA ASN A 92 0.16 2.29 14.87
C ASN A 92 1.37 1.90 15.73
N GLN A 93 1.66 0.61 15.84
CA GLN A 93 2.79 0.07 16.60
C GLN A 93 4.06 -0.14 15.75
N LEU A 94 4.02 0.17 14.44
CA LEU A 94 5.21 0.07 13.59
C LEU A 94 6.33 0.98 14.09
N PRO A 95 7.60 0.55 13.96
CA PRO A 95 8.72 1.46 14.12
C PRO A 95 8.58 2.65 13.16
N ALA A 96 8.88 3.86 13.63
CA ALA A 96 8.62 5.10 12.89
C ALA A 96 9.12 5.07 11.43
N LYS A 97 10.33 4.53 11.18
CA LYS A 97 10.89 4.40 9.83
C LYS A 97 10.07 3.48 8.92
N GLU A 98 9.52 2.40 9.45
CA GLU A 98 8.68 1.48 8.69
C GLU A 98 7.30 2.08 8.43
N GLY A 99 6.74 2.81 9.42
CA GLY A 99 5.50 3.58 9.22
C GLY A 99 5.62 4.65 8.12
N ILE A 100 6.78 5.32 8.01
CA ILE A 100 7.02 6.26 6.90
C ILE A 100 7.09 5.55 5.55
N LYS A 101 7.69 4.36 5.46
CA LYS A 101 7.67 3.58 4.20
C LYS A 101 6.23 3.22 3.80
N VAL A 102 5.40 2.81 4.76
CA VAL A 102 3.96 2.56 4.54
C VAL A 102 3.27 3.81 4.01
N LYS A 103 3.48 4.96 4.66
CA LYS A 103 2.93 6.22 4.17
C LYS A 103 3.37 6.52 2.73
N THR A 104 4.66 6.44 2.46
CA THR A 104 5.20 6.72 1.12
C THR A 104 4.58 5.81 0.07
N ALA A 105 4.48 4.50 0.32
CA ALA A 105 3.87 3.56 -0.62
C ALA A 105 2.40 3.90 -0.90
N VAL A 106 1.60 4.16 0.14
CA VAL A 106 0.18 4.52 -0.01
C VAL A 106 0.02 5.85 -0.75
N VAL A 107 0.76 6.89 -0.36
CA VAL A 107 0.69 8.20 -1.01
C VAL A 107 1.13 8.07 -2.47
N SER A 108 2.26 7.43 -2.76
CA SER A 108 2.72 7.21 -4.12
C SER A 108 1.68 6.49 -4.97
N PHE A 109 0.98 5.49 -4.43
CA PHE A 109 -0.10 4.81 -5.13
C PHE A 109 -1.29 5.74 -5.45
N LEU A 110 -1.68 6.62 -4.53
CA LEU A 110 -2.84 7.51 -4.74
C LEU A 110 -2.59 8.63 -5.77
N TYR A 111 -1.33 8.96 -6.06
CA TYR A 111 -0.97 10.10 -6.92
C TYR A 111 -0.24 9.73 -8.22
N ASN A 112 0.02 8.44 -8.48
CA ASN A 112 0.66 7.94 -9.70
C ASN A 112 -0.32 7.18 -10.58
#